data_AF-A0A0S3TG08-F1
#
_entry.id   AF-A0A0S3TG08-F1
#
_cell.length_a   1.000
_cell.length_b   1.000
_cell.length_c   1.000
_cell.angle_alpha   90.00
_cell.angle_beta   90.00
_cell.angle_gamma   90.00
#
_symmetry.space_group_name_H-M   'P 1'
#
loop_
_entity.id
_entity.type
_entity.pdbx_description
1 polymer ?
#
loop_
_entity_poly.entity_id
_entity_poly.type
_entity_poly.pdbx_seq_one_letter_code
_entity_poly.pdbx_strand_id
1 'polypeptide(L)'
;MYLRKLDLADSKLMLEWMHDEDVTKDLFSNFKNKTIEDVENFITSSQVEDKNIHYAIANDSDEYMGTVSLKNVNRSDGSAEFAISVRKASMGHGYSWYGMKEILDLAFEKYDLDCVYWCVSRRNKRALRFYTKHNFHEVLDVPRDLVERYSSIDDLVWFSVLKGDVIDNRDSVSGCKVVRLNTISTLGAGELSFFEGKHDLPFDIKRIYFITKVPEGIRRGYHAHKNLEQLLFCPYGRIQLILEDENGREEIELSDPSIGVIIDKPIWREMLWLEKDSVLCVAASEYYDENDYIRDYNDFKEFISK
;
A
#
# COMPACT_ATOMS: atom_id res chain seq x y z
N MET A 1 -2.17 -10.00 -8.79
CA MET A 1 -0.90 -9.30 -9.12
C MET A 1 0.24 -10.11 -8.56
N TYR A 2 1.36 -10.20 -9.27
CA TYR A 2 2.58 -10.85 -8.75
C TYR A 2 3.85 -10.27 -9.36
N LEU A 3 4.99 -10.48 -8.70
CA LEU A 3 6.31 -10.20 -9.26
C LEU A 3 6.88 -11.44 -9.97
N ARG A 4 7.47 -11.23 -11.16
CA ARG A 4 8.26 -12.26 -11.86
C ARG A 4 9.46 -11.65 -12.55
N LYS A 5 10.39 -12.50 -13.02
CA LYS A 5 11.50 -12.05 -13.88
C LYS A 5 10.92 -11.37 -15.14
N LEU A 6 11.65 -10.38 -15.65
CA LEU A 6 11.34 -9.79 -16.95
C LEU A 6 11.47 -10.85 -18.04
N ASP A 7 10.53 -10.87 -18.97
CA ASP A 7 10.49 -11.78 -20.11
C ASP A 7 10.56 -10.98 -21.43
N LEU A 8 11.12 -11.56 -22.49
CA LEU A 8 11.20 -10.90 -23.80
C LEU A 8 9.82 -10.54 -24.37
N ALA A 9 8.77 -11.27 -23.99
CA ALA A 9 7.38 -10.95 -24.31
C ALA A 9 6.93 -9.59 -23.73
N ASP A 10 7.57 -9.12 -22.65
CA ASP A 10 7.25 -7.83 -22.02
C ASP A 10 7.74 -6.65 -22.87
N SER A 11 8.66 -6.88 -23.81
CA SER A 11 9.37 -5.83 -24.56
C SER A 11 8.45 -4.81 -25.22
N LYS A 12 7.36 -5.26 -25.85
CA LYS A 12 6.40 -4.37 -26.53
C LYS A 12 5.69 -3.45 -25.54
N LEU A 13 5.19 -4.01 -24.44
CA LEU A 13 4.47 -3.26 -23.41
C LEU A 13 5.41 -2.39 -22.57
N MET A 14 6.68 -2.80 -22.44
CA MET A 14 7.72 -2.00 -21.85
C MET A 14 8.07 -0.80 -22.73
N LEU A 15 8.22 -1.01 -24.04
CA LEU A 15 8.47 0.08 -24.99
C LEU A 15 7.28 1.05 -25.06
N GLU A 16 6.05 0.54 -25.00
CA GLU A 16 4.81 1.33 -24.96
C GLU A 16 4.88 2.44 -23.89
N TRP A 17 5.17 2.09 -22.64
CA TRP A 17 5.22 3.10 -21.57
C TRP A 17 6.45 4.02 -21.69
N MET A 18 7.56 3.55 -22.25
CA MET A 18 8.76 4.37 -22.50
C MET A 18 8.50 5.50 -23.51
N HIS A 19 7.52 5.34 -24.39
CA HIS A 19 7.11 6.37 -25.36
C HIS A 19 5.86 7.15 -24.93
N ASP A 20 5.27 6.82 -23.79
CA ASP A 20 4.14 7.58 -23.23
C ASP A 20 4.67 8.78 -22.43
N GLU A 21 4.40 9.99 -22.93
CA GLU A 21 4.84 11.24 -22.31
C GLU A 21 4.21 11.46 -20.91
N ASP A 22 3.01 10.95 -20.63
CA ASP A 22 2.40 11.05 -19.29
C ASP A 22 3.05 10.14 -18.26
N VAL A 23 3.65 9.05 -18.72
CA VAL A 23 4.44 8.15 -17.87
C VAL A 23 5.83 8.73 -17.63
N THR A 24 6.47 9.24 -18.70
CA THR A 24 7.91 9.53 -18.69
C THR A 24 8.30 10.98 -18.41
N LYS A 25 7.40 11.96 -18.54
CA LYS A 25 7.71 13.40 -18.37
C LYS A 25 8.41 13.78 -17.07
N ASP A 26 8.16 13.03 -16.00
CA ASP A 26 8.72 13.26 -14.66
C ASP A 26 9.81 12.23 -14.29
N LEU A 27 10.25 11.40 -15.24
CA LEU A 27 11.33 10.44 -15.04
C LEU A 27 12.67 11.03 -15.48
N PHE A 28 13.75 10.64 -14.80
CA PHE A 28 15.07 11.19 -15.04
C PHE A 28 15.68 10.75 -16.39
N SER A 29 15.44 9.52 -16.81
CA SER A 29 16.06 8.97 -18.02
C SER A 29 15.32 9.40 -19.30
N ASN A 30 16.07 9.63 -20.38
CA ASN A 30 15.49 9.89 -21.68
C ASN A 30 15.02 8.57 -22.34
N PHE A 31 13.71 8.32 -22.28
CA PHE A 31 13.07 7.14 -22.86
C PHE A 31 12.57 7.35 -24.29
N LYS A 32 12.42 8.60 -24.75
CA LYS A 32 11.78 8.95 -26.03
C LYS A 32 12.44 8.30 -27.25
N ASN A 33 13.75 8.07 -27.17
CA ASN A 33 14.53 7.49 -28.28
C ASN A 33 14.82 6.00 -28.11
N LYS A 34 14.27 5.35 -27.08
CA LYS A 34 14.48 3.91 -26.87
C LYS A 34 13.83 3.11 -27.99
N THR A 35 14.52 2.08 -28.44
CA THR A 35 14.08 1.14 -29.46
C THR A 35 13.64 -0.17 -28.82
N ILE A 36 12.96 -1.03 -29.59
CA ILE A 36 12.63 -2.39 -29.12
C ILE A 36 13.89 -3.20 -28.80
N GLU A 37 14.96 -3.03 -29.59
CA GLU A 37 16.25 -3.69 -29.38
C GLU A 37 16.91 -3.23 -28.06
N ASP A 38 16.83 -1.93 -27.73
CA ASP A 38 17.29 -1.44 -26.42
C ASP A 38 16.56 -2.11 -25.26
N VAL A 39 15.25 -2.34 -25.42
CA VAL A 39 14.40 -2.98 -24.41
C VAL A 39 14.72 -4.48 -24.29
N GLU A 40 14.85 -5.19 -25.41
CA GLU A 40 15.24 -6.60 -25.43
C GLU A 40 16.63 -6.82 -24.82
N ASN A 41 17.58 -5.92 -25.10
CA ASN A 41 18.91 -5.92 -24.49
C ASN A 41 18.84 -5.65 -22.98
N PHE A 42 17.99 -4.72 -22.54
CA PHE A 42 17.73 -4.48 -21.12
C PHE A 42 17.15 -5.72 -20.43
N ILE A 43 16.12 -6.35 -21.00
CA ILE A 43 15.50 -7.57 -20.45
C ILE A 43 16.51 -8.71 -20.36
N THR A 44 17.32 -8.90 -21.39
CA THR A 44 18.35 -9.96 -21.43
C THR A 44 19.43 -9.72 -20.37
N SER A 45 19.92 -8.48 -20.25
CA SER A 45 20.92 -8.14 -19.23
C SER A 45 20.36 -8.19 -17.81
N SER A 46 19.05 -7.95 -17.63
CA SER A 46 18.38 -7.99 -16.32
C SER A 46 18.28 -9.39 -15.69
N GLN A 47 18.57 -10.45 -16.44
CA GLN A 47 18.59 -11.82 -15.93
C GLN A 47 19.76 -12.06 -14.96
N VAL A 48 20.81 -11.23 -15.05
CA VAL A 48 21.95 -11.28 -14.13
C VAL A 48 21.68 -10.38 -12.93
N GLU A 49 21.38 -10.99 -11.79
CA GLU A 49 21.18 -10.29 -10.51
C GLU A 49 22.53 -9.98 -9.83
N ASP A 50 23.16 -8.88 -10.23
CA ASP A 50 24.36 -8.36 -9.56
C ASP A 50 24.05 -7.00 -8.92
N LYS A 51 24.51 -5.90 -9.54
CA LYS A 51 24.29 -4.54 -9.05
C LYS A 51 22.87 -4.04 -9.23
N ASN A 52 22.09 -4.66 -10.10
CA ASN A 52 20.71 -4.27 -10.35
C ASN A 52 19.83 -5.51 -10.41
N ILE A 53 18.67 -5.41 -9.79
CA ILE A 53 17.69 -6.49 -9.68
C ILE A 53 16.38 -5.94 -10.21
N HIS A 54 15.79 -6.64 -11.17
CA HIS A 54 14.59 -6.20 -11.88
C HIS A 54 13.51 -7.28 -11.86
N TYR A 55 12.27 -6.84 -11.65
CA TYR A 55 11.07 -7.68 -11.74
C TYR A 55 9.99 -6.98 -12.57
N ALA A 56 9.27 -7.77 -13.37
CA ALA A 56 7.98 -7.39 -13.92
C ALA A 56 6.93 -7.41 -12.82
N ILE A 57 6.08 -6.40 -12.80
CA ILE A 57 4.79 -6.45 -12.11
C ILE A 57 3.78 -7.02 -13.12
N ALA A 58 3.24 -8.20 -12.85
CA ALA A 58 2.28 -8.89 -13.72
C ALA A 58 0.88 -8.93 -13.10
N ASN A 59 -0.14 -8.92 -13.96
CA ASN A 59 -1.52 -9.20 -13.55
C ASN A 59 -1.79 -10.73 -13.57
N ASP A 60 -3.01 -11.13 -13.22
CA ASP A 60 -3.36 -12.56 -13.09
C ASP A 60 -3.42 -13.30 -14.44
N SER A 61 -3.40 -12.56 -15.56
CA SER A 61 -3.27 -13.09 -16.93
C SER A 61 -1.82 -13.09 -17.42
N ASP A 62 -0.85 -12.88 -16.52
CA ASP A 62 0.59 -12.79 -16.82
C ASP A 62 1.00 -11.60 -17.72
N GLU A 63 0.11 -10.62 -17.86
CA GLU A 63 0.38 -9.43 -18.66
C GLU A 63 1.25 -8.45 -17.88
N TYR A 64 2.29 -7.92 -18.53
CA TYR A 64 3.21 -6.93 -17.98
C TYR A 64 2.51 -5.59 -17.71
N MET A 65 2.58 -5.13 -16.46
CA MET A 65 1.97 -3.89 -15.97
C MET A 65 3.01 -2.81 -15.63
N GLY A 66 4.27 -3.21 -15.44
CA GLY A 66 5.34 -2.30 -15.07
C GLY A 66 6.61 -3.03 -14.67
N THR A 67 7.66 -2.27 -14.43
CA THR A 67 8.94 -2.76 -13.90
C THR A 67 9.17 -2.14 -12.53
N VAL A 68 9.59 -2.96 -11.58
CA VAL A 68 10.12 -2.52 -10.30
C VAL A 68 11.55 -3.00 -10.15
N SER A 69 12.40 -2.23 -9.48
CA SER A 69 13.85 -2.49 -9.43
C SER A 69 14.50 -2.06 -8.12
N LEU A 70 15.50 -2.84 -7.72
CA LEU A 70 16.57 -2.42 -6.82
C LEU A 70 17.80 -2.13 -7.68
N LYS A 71 18.21 -0.89 -7.76
CA LYS A 71 19.36 -0.43 -8.52
C LYS A 71 20.54 -0.16 -7.60
N ASN A 72 21.75 -0.21 -8.16
CA ASN A 72 22.98 0.11 -7.45
C ASN A 72 23.10 -0.63 -6.10
N VAL A 73 22.72 -1.90 -6.08
CA VAL A 73 22.77 -2.75 -4.89
C VAL A 73 24.22 -2.82 -4.39
N ASN A 74 24.43 -2.30 -3.19
CA ASN A 74 25.72 -2.30 -2.52
C ASN A 74 25.69 -3.28 -1.35
N ARG A 75 26.36 -4.41 -1.54
CA ARG A 75 26.44 -5.48 -0.53
C ARG A 75 27.32 -5.13 0.65
N SER A 76 28.18 -4.12 0.52
CA SER A 76 29.12 -3.74 1.60
C SER A 76 28.47 -2.88 2.69
N ASP A 77 27.46 -2.09 2.33
CA ASP A 77 26.69 -1.24 3.25
C ASP A 77 25.22 -1.65 3.34
N GLY A 78 24.83 -2.75 2.68
CA GLY A 78 23.47 -3.27 2.71
C GLY A 78 22.45 -2.36 2.03
N SER A 79 22.84 -1.48 1.11
CA SER A 79 21.92 -0.50 0.51
C SER A 79 21.52 -0.81 -0.94
N ALA A 80 20.39 -0.28 -1.36
CA ALA A 80 19.99 -0.20 -2.77
C ALA A 80 19.11 1.01 -3.06
N GLU A 81 18.92 1.31 -4.34
CA GLU A 81 17.99 2.33 -4.82
C GLU A 81 16.70 1.69 -5.36
N PHE A 82 15.55 2.14 -4.88
CA PHE A 82 14.27 1.77 -5.43
C PHE A 82 13.95 2.56 -6.71
N ALA A 83 13.48 1.86 -7.74
CA ALA A 83 12.92 2.47 -8.94
C ALA A 83 11.69 1.70 -9.43
N ILE A 84 10.68 2.43 -9.89
CA ILE A 84 9.45 1.85 -10.44
C ILE A 84 8.96 2.64 -11.64
N SER A 85 8.48 1.92 -12.66
CA SER A 85 7.69 2.47 -13.76
C SER A 85 6.51 1.54 -14.05
N VAL A 86 5.33 2.11 -14.22
CA VAL A 86 4.12 1.35 -14.58
C VAL A 86 3.53 1.91 -15.86
N ARG A 87 2.88 1.04 -16.63
CA ARG A 87 2.15 1.43 -17.83
C ARG A 87 1.02 2.39 -17.45
N LYS A 88 0.62 3.22 -18.40
CA LYS A 88 -0.54 4.12 -18.24
C LYS A 88 -1.82 3.34 -17.90
N ALA A 89 -2.04 2.19 -18.53
CA ALA A 89 -3.17 1.30 -18.26
C ALA A 89 -3.20 0.79 -16.81
N SER A 90 -2.05 0.70 -16.15
CA SER A 90 -1.89 0.18 -14.78
C SER A 90 -2.01 1.28 -13.71
N MET A 91 -1.92 2.55 -14.09
CA MET A 91 -2.01 3.67 -13.14
C MET A 91 -3.39 3.72 -12.48
N GLY A 92 -3.42 3.95 -11.16
CA GLY A 92 -4.66 4.02 -10.39
C GLY A 92 -5.26 2.67 -9.96
N HIS A 93 -4.65 1.55 -10.37
CA HIS A 93 -5.16 0.19 -10.08
C HIS A 93 -4.33 -0.56 -9.03
N GLY A 94 -3.53 0.15 -8.22
CA GLY A 94 -2.76 -0.45 -7.12
C GLY A 94 -1.41 -1.07 -7.51
N TYR A 95 -1.09 -1.25 -8.79
CA TYR A 95 0.16 -1.88 -9.24
C TYR A 95 1.43 -1.21 -8.71
N SER A 96 1.47 0.12 -8.61
CA SER A 96 2.63 0.84 -8.08
C SER A 96 2.88 0.53 -6.60
N TRP A 97 1.81 0.45 -5.81
CA TRP A 97 1.91 0.11 -4.39
C TRP A 97 2.32 -1.33 -4.20
N TYR A 98 1.65 -2.24 -4.92
CA TYR A 98 2.00 -3.65 -4.92
C TYR A 98 3.48 -3.87 -5.27
N GLY A 99 3.94 -3.33 -6.41
CA GLY A 99 5.33 -3.48 -6.83
C GLY A 99 6.34 -2.93 -5.81
N MET A 100 6.02 -1.80 -5.18
CA MET A 100 6.88 -1.20 -4.15
C MET A 100 6.97 -2.06 -2.89
N LYS A 101 5.83 -2.52 -2.35
CA LYS A 101 5.82 -3.37 -1.15
C LYS A 101 6.64 -4.64 -1.38
N GLU A 102 6.34 -5.36 -2.46
CA GLU A 102 6.96 -6.65 -2.75
C GLU A 102 8.45 -6.55 -3.02
N ILE A 103 8.93 -5.48 -3.70
CA ILE A 103 10.37 -5.33 -3.94
C ILE A 103 11.12 -4.95 -2.65
N LEU A 104 10.48 -4.22 -1.73
CA LEU A 104 11.06 -3.90 -0.43
C LEU A 104 11.13 -5.15 0.44
N ASP A 105 10.07 -5.97 0.46
CA ASP A 105 10.07 -7.27 1.14
C ASP A 105 11.20 -8.15 0.58
N LEU A 106 11.33 -8.25 -0.75
CA LEU A 106 12.45 -8.95 -1.38
C LEU A 106 13.82 -8.36 -1.00
N ALA A 107 13.95 -7.04 -0.93
CA ALA A 107 15.20 -6.36 -0.55
C ALA A 107 15.67 -6.84 0.82
N PHE A 108 14.76 -6.89 1.80
CA PHE A 108 15.09 -7.19 3.19
C PHE A 108 15.13 -8.69 3.50
N GLU A 109 14.21 -9.49 2.94
CA GLU A 109 14.07 -10.91 3.26
C GLU A 109 14.95 -11.80 2.38
N LYS A 110 14.94 -11.56 1.06
CA LYS A 110 15.68 -12.39 0.10
C LYS A 110 17.10 -11.90 -0.11
N TYR A 111 17.25 -10.58 -0.27
CA TYR A 111 18.54 -9.98 -0.58
C TYR A 111 19.28 -9.50 0.66
N ASP A 112 18.72 -9.61 1.85
CA ASP A 112 19.37 -9.28 3.12
C ASP A 112 20.00 -7.88 3.12
N LEU A 113 19.30 -6.91 2.52
CA LEU A 113 19.68 -5.50 2.56
C LEU A 113 19.22 -4.88 3.89
N ASP A 114 19.87 -3.80 4.29
CA ASP A 114 19.58 -3.02 5.50
C ASP A 114 18.77 -1.76 5.19
N CYS A 115 18.90 -1.20 3.99
CA CYS A 115 18.24 0.04 3.61
C CYS A 115 17.93 0.14 2.11
N VAL A 116 16.81 0.75 1.77
CA VAL A 116 16.46 1.09 0.39
C VAL A 116 16.11 2.57 0.29
N TYR A 117 16.76 3.28 -0.63
CA TYR A 117 16.57 4.72 -0.88
C TYR A 117 15.86 4.99 -2.20
N TRP A 118 15.18 6.13 -2.32
CA TRP A 118 14.79 6.66 -3.62
C TRP A 118 14.66 8.18 -3.57
N CYS A 119 14.63 8.80 -4.73
CA CYS A 119 14.43 10.23 -4.88
C CYS A 119 13.35 10.57 -5.90
N VAL A 120 12.70 11.71 -5.70
CA VAL A 120 11.63 12.22 -6.55
C VAL A 120 11.81 13.71 -6.75
N SER A 121 11.67 14.22 -7.98
CA SER A 121 11.65 15.67 -8.19
C SER A 121 10.45 16.30 -7.48
N ARG A 122 10.66 17.46 -6.84
CA ARG A 122 9.63 18.30 -6.19
C ARG A 122 8.48 18.69 -7.13
N ARG A 123 8.70 18.59 -8.45
CA ARG A 123 7.72 18.84 -9.52
C ARG A 123 6.76 17.67 -9.73
N ASN A 124 7.17 16.44 -9.44
CA ASN A 124 6.35 15.24 -9.61
C ASN A 124 5.33 15.10 -8.46
N LYS A 125 4.30 15.95 -8.46
CA LYS A 125 3.25 15.97 -7.43
C LYS A 125 2.50 14.64 -7.33
N ARG A 126 2.40 13.88 -8.42
CA ARG A 126 1.77 12.56 -8.42
C ARG A 126 2.56 11.58 -7.54
N ALA A 127 3.86 11.45 -7.77
CA ALA A 127 4.72 10.56 -6.99
C ALA A 127 4.83 11.00 -5.53
N LEU A 128 4.97 12.32 -5.26
CA LEU A 128 4.99 12.82 -3.88
C LEU A 128 3.71 12.47 -3.11
N ARG A 129 2.52 12.70 -3.71
CA ARG A 129 1.25 12.30 -3.09
C ARG A 129 1.16 10.80 -2.86
N PHE A 130 1.69 9.99 -3.78
CA PHE A 130 1.74 8.54 -3.62
C PHE A 130 2.57 8.15 -2.40
N TYR A 131 3.80 8.66 -2.27
CA TYR A 131 4.66 8.33 -1.14
C TYR A 131 4.11 8.84 0.20
N THR A 132 3.59 10.06 0.24
CA THR A 132 2.92 10.59 1.45
C THR A 132 1.69 9.78 1.84
N LYS A 133 0.86 9.36 0.87
CA LYS A 133 -0.33 8.50 1.12
C LYS A 133 0.03 7.14 1.73
N HIS A 134 1.23 6.65 1.44
CA HIS A 134 1.79 5.40 1.97
C HIS A 134 2.76 5.65 3.14
N ASN A 135 2.64 6.81 3.79
CA ASN A 135 3.38 7.20 4.99
C ASN A 135 4.91 7.18 4.87
N PHE A 136 5.44 7.37 3.66
CA PHE A 136 6.86 7.63 3.50
C PHE A 136 7.14 9.11 3.72
N HIS A 137 8.19 9.38 4.50
CA HIS A 137 8.60 10.73 4.85
C HIS A 137 9.91 11.12 4.16
N GLU A 138 10.08 12.42 3.90
CA GLU A 138 11.33 12.97 3.38
C GLU A 138 12.45 12.74 4.38
N VAL A 139 13.58 12.21 3.90
CA VAL A 139 14.80 12.06 4.69
C VAL A 139 15.81 13.12 4.28
N LEU A 140 16.44 13.73 5.29
CA LEU A 140 17.41 14.82 5.10
C LEU A 140 18.85 14.32 5.12
N ASP A 141 19.10 13.20 5.80
CA ASP A 141 20.42 12.59 5.92
C ASP A 141 20.53 11.43 4.93
N VAL A 142 21.20 11.67 3.83
CA VAL A 142 21.36 10.74 2.70
C VAL A 142 22.85 10.54 2.44
N PRO A 143 23.32 9.30 2.22
CA PRO A 143 24.73 9.04 1.91
C PRO A 143 25.26 9.93 0.78
N ARG A 144 26.44 10.53 0.97
CA ARG A 144 26.99 11.54 0.05
C ARG A 144 27.14 11.01 -1.37
N ASP A 145 27.65 9.80 -1.49
CA ASP A 145 27.83 9.04 -2.73
C ASP A 145 26.50 8.72 -3.44
N LEU A 146 25.39 8.66 -2.70
CA LEU A 146 24.05 8.61 -3.28
C LEU A 146 23.60 9.97 -3.84
N VAL A 147 23.83 11.05 -3.09
CA VAL A 147 23.50 12.43 -3.54
C VAL A 147 24.36 12.86 -4.74
N GLU A 148 25.65 12.51 -4.75
CA GLU A 148 26.60 12.88 -5.81
C GLU A 148 26.19 12.34 -7.19
N ARG A 149 25.54 11.15 -7.24
CA ARG A 149 24.95 10.56 -8.47
C ARG A 149 23.93 11.47 -9.15
N TYR A 150 23.29 12.35 -8.38
CA TYR A 150 22.25 13.27 -8.83
C TYR A 150 22.62 14.74 -8.66
N SER A 151 23.91 15.05 -8.50
CA SER A 151 24.43 16.40 -8.26
C SER A 151 24.05 17.47 -9.30
N SER A 152 23.61 17.05 -10.50
CA SER A 152 23.09 17.96 -11.53
C SER A 152 21.62 18.36 -11.33
N ILE A 153 20.94 17.86 -10.29
CA ILE A 153 19.53 18.10 -10.00
C ILE A 153 19.40 18.71 -8.61
N ASP A 154 18.82 19.89 -8.54
CA ASP A 154 18.69 20.68 -7.31
C ASP A 154 17.32 20.52 -6.62
N ASP A 155 16.38 19.81 -7.24
CA ASP A 155 14.97 19.75 -6.81
C ASP A 155 14.51 18.37 -6.31
N LEU A 156 15.40 17.52 -5.83
CA LEU A 156 15.06 16.19 -5.33
C LEU A 156 14.56 16.19 -3.88
N VAL A 157 13.56 15.34 -3.63
CA VAL A 157 13.09 14.89 -2.31
C VAL A 157 13.54 13.45 -2.16
N TRP A 158 14.22 13.15 -1.07
CA TRP A 158 14.74 11.81 -0.78
C TRP A 158 13.85 11.09 0.22
N PHE A 159 13.80 9.77 0.09
CA PHE A 159 13.08 8.87 0.98
C PHE A 159 13.95 7.65 1.24
N SER A 160 13.72 6.97 2.37
CA SER A 160 14.35 5.69 2.67
C SER A 160 13.43 4.79 3.48
N VAL A 161 13.73 3.49 3.45
CA VAL A 161 13.15 2.47 4.34
C VAL A 161 14.29 1.60 4.85
N LEU A 162 14.30 1.36 6.16
CA LEU A 162 15.25 0.47 6.83
C LEU A 162 14.64 -0.92 7.01
N LYS A 163 15.50 -1.92 7.09
CA LYS A 163 15.11 -3.27 7.46
C LYS A 163 14.46 -3.25 8.84
N GLY A 164 13.22 -3.74 8.90
CA GLY A 164 12.40 -3.74 10.12
C GLY A 164 11.45 -2.55 10.25
N ASP A 165 11.49 -1.57 9.34
CA ASP A 165 10.47 -0.52 9.28
C ASP A 165 9.11 -1.10 8.89
N VAL A 166 8.05 -0.62 9.53
CA VAL A 166 6.67 -1.00 9.22
C VAL A 166 6.10 -0.04 8.17
N ILE A 167 6.08 -0.48 6.92
CA ILE A 167 5.76 0.33 5.73
C ILE A 167 4.25 0.66 5.61
N ASP A 168 3.36 -0.07 6.30
CA ASP A 168 1.89 0.09 6.21
C ASP A 168 1.28 0.78 7.45
N ASN A 169 1.96 1.78 7.99
CA ASN A 169 1.45 2.58 9.12
C ASN A 169 0.69 3.81 8.59
N ARG A 170 -0.54 3.63 8.11
CA ARG A 170 -1.48 4.76 8.17
C ARG A 170 -1.94 4.88 9.61
N ASP A 171 -1.91 6.08 10.19
CA ASP A 171 -2.46 6.33 11.54
C ASP A 171 -3.98 6.60 11.50
N SER A 172 -4.51 7.02 10.33
CA SER A 172 -5.92 7.27 10.13
C SER A 172 -6.41 7.06 8.69
N VAL A 173 -7.73 6.94 8.53
CA VAL A 173 -8.45 6.81 7.26
C VAL A 173 -9.84 7.43 7.40
N SER A 174 -10.17 8.48 6.62
CA SER A 174 -11.42 9.26 6.76
C SER A 174 -11.80 9.53 8.23
N GLY A 175 -10.89 10.13 9.00
CA GLY A 175 -11.09 10.45 10.42
C GLY A 175 -11.07 9.25 11.38
N CYS A 176 -11.09 8.01 10.88
CA CYS A 176 -11.00 6.80 11.71
C CYS A 176 -9.55 6.51 12.07
N LYS A 177 -9.29 6.10 13.32
CA LYS A 177 -7.94 5.76 13.77
C LYS A 177 -7.59 4.34 13.33
N VAL A 178 -6.47 4.17 12.64
CA VAL A 178 -5.90 2.85 12.37
C VAL A 178 -5.03 2.49 13.57
N VAL A 179 -5.17 1.26 14.05
CA VAL A 179 -4.46 0.79 15.24
C VAL A 179 -3.80 -0.55 14.97
N ARG A 180 -2.62 -0.74 15.56
CA ARG A 180 -1.96 -2.03 15.65
C ARG A 180 -2.35 -2.69 16.98
N LEU A 181 -2.95 -3.87 16.89
CA LEU A 181 -3.36 -4.68 18.03
C LEU A 181 -2.13 -5.28 18.70
N ASN A 182 -2.18 -5.43 20.03
CA ASN A 182 -1.11 -6.05 20.79
C ASN A 182 -0.92 -7.48 20.28
N THR A 183 0.21 -7.75 19.63
CA THR A 183 0.47 -9.03 18.98
C THR A 183 1.81 -9.59 19.46
N ILE A 184 1.76 -10.80 20.00
CA ILE A 184 2.92 -11.54 20.48
C ILE A 184 3.17 -12.69 19.50
N SER A 185 4.23 -12.58 18.70
CA SER A 185 4.64 -13.62 17.76
C SER A 185 5.62 -14.57 18.44
N THR A 186 5.36 -15.87 18.36
CA THR A 186 6.26 -16.93 18.86
C THR A 186 6.72 -17.79 17.69
N LEU A 187 8.03 -17.80 17.42
CA LEU A 187 8.61 -18.54 16.31
C LEU A 187 8.20 -20.02 16.36
N GLY A 188 7.52 -20.48 15.31
CA GLY A 188 7.04 -21.87 15.19
C GLY A 188 5.77 -22.21 15.97
N ALA A 189 5.17 -21.28 16.72
CA ALA A 189 3.94 -21.49 17.49
C ALA A 189 2.78 -20.55 17.08
N GLY A 190 3.04 -19.61 16.16
CA GLY A 190 2.05 -18.67 15.65
C GLY A 190 2.04 -17.35 16.41
N GLU A 191 0.95 -16.61 16.28
CA GLU A 191 0.79 -15.26 16.84
C GLU A 191 -0.44 -15.18 17.74
N LEU A 192 -0.31 -14.43 18.83
CA LEU A 192 -1.40 -14.11 19.75
C LEU A 192 -1.67 -12.61 19.67
N SER A 193 -2.80 -12.22 19.05
CA SER A 193 -3.28 -10.84 19.03
C SER A 193 -4.39 -10.63 20.06
N PHE A 194 -4.34 -9.54 20.81
CA PHE A 194 -5.35 -9.16 21.80
C PHE A 194 -5.53 -7.65 21.88
N PHE A 195 -6.65 -7.25 22.48
CA PHE A 195 -6.96 -5.88 22.84
C PHE A 195 -7.93 -5.87 24.02
N GLU A 196 -7.80 -4.86 24.87
CA GLU A 196 -8.60 -4.70 26.08
C GLU A 196 -9.44 -3.42 26.02
N GLY A 197 -10.73 -3.56 26.34
CA GLY A 197 -11.64 -2.40 26.44
C GLY A 197 -11.15 -1.43 27.52
N LYS A 198 -11.32 -0.12 27.28
CA LYS A 198 -10.85 0.98 28.15
C LYS A 198 -9.34 1.05 28.44
N HIS A 199 -8.55 0.10 27.96
CA HIS A 199 -7.10 0.15 28.02
C HIS A 199 -6.52 0.46 26.65
N ASP A 200 -6.75 -0.42 25.67
CA ASP A 200 -6.27 -0.26 24.30
C ASP A 200 -7.29 0.48 23.43
N LEU A 201 -8.58 0.38 23.79
CA LEU A 201 -9.70 1.02 23.10
C LEU A 201 -10.28 2.18 23.92
N PRO A 202 -10.78 3.25 23.28
CA PRO A 202 -11.38 4.39 23.98
C PRO A 202 -12.72 4.06 24.67
N PHE A 203 -13.29 2.89 24.38
CA PHE A 203 -14.59 2.44 24.85
C PHE A 203 -14.54 1.06 25.53
N ASP A 204 -15.60 0.76 26.30
CA ASP A 204 -15.87 -0.58 26.84
C ASP A 204 -16.43 -1.48 25.74
N ILE A 205 -15.99 -2.74 25.68
CA ILE A 205 -16.52 -3.70 24.71
C ILE A 205 -17.80 -4.32 25.28
N LYS A 206 -18.97 -3.86 24.84
CA LYS A 206 -20.26 -4.44 25.25
C LYS A 206 -20.69 -5.60 24.35
N ARG A 207 -20.15 -5.66 23.13
CA ARG A 207 -20.53 -6.68 22.15
C ARG A 207 -19.39 -6.97 21.18
N ILE A 208 -19.20 -8.24 20.87
CA ILE A 208 -18.35 -8.72 19.78
C ILE A 208 -19.22 -9.49 18.80
N TYR A 209 -19.04 -9.24 17.50
CA TYR A 209 -19.69 -10.00 16.45
C TYR A 209 -18.75 -10.19 15.26
N PHE A 210 -19.04 -11.18 14.43
CA PHE A 210 -18.22 -11.51 13.27
C PHE A 210 -19.09 -11.80 12.05
N ILE A 211 -18.55 -11.49 10.88
CA ILE A 211 -19.17 -11.72 9.58
C ILE A 211 -18.28 -12.70 8.83
N THR A 212 -18.85 -13.83 8.42
CA THR A 212 -18.14 -14.94 7.77
C THR A 212 -18.95 -15.47 6.59
N LYS A 213 -18.31 -16.31 5.75
CA LYS A 213 -18.95 -16.96 4.59
C LYS A 213 -19.56 -15.98 3.59
N VAL A 214 -18.99 -14.79 3.51
CA VAL A 214 -19.32 -13.82 2.47
C VAL A 214 -18.50 -14.19 1.23
N PRO A 215 -19.12 -14.38 0.06
CA PRO A 215 -18.38 -14.66 -1.16
C PRO A 215 -17.42 -13.52 -1.52
N GLU A 216 -16.31 -13.86 -2.17
CA GLU A 216 -15.38 -12.89 -2.75
C GLU A 216 -16.10 -11.96 -3.73
N GLY A 217 -15.71 -10.68 -3.75
CA GLY A 217 -16.31 -9.63 -4.57
C GLY A 217 -17.63 -9.06 -4.02
N ILE A 218 -18.18 -9.61 -2.93
CA ILE A 218 -19.42 -9.11 -2.33
C ILE A 218 -19.14 -7.91 -1.43
N ARG A 219 -19.96 -6.88 -1.62
CA ARG A 219 -19.96 -5.66 -0.83
C ARG A 219 -21.10 -5.65 0.19
N ARG A 220 -20.82 -5.21 1.41
CA ARG A 220 -21.78 -5.06 2.52
C ARG A 220 -21.57 -3.71 3.20
N GLY A 221 -22.42 -3.37 4.17
CA GLY A 221 -22.34 -2.09 4.89
C GLY A 221 -23.47 -1.17 4.47
N TYR A 222 -23.13 -0.04 3.85
CA TYR A 222 -24.08 0.98 3.38
C TYR A 222 -24.87 1.60 4.53
N HIS A 223 -24.16 1.96 5.59
CA HIS A 223 -24.74 2.67 6.71
C HIS A 223 -23.67 3.41 7.49
N ALA A 224 -24.11 4.36 8.30
CA ALA A 224 -23.34 4.96 9.39
C ALA A 224 -24.03 4.69 10.74
N HIS A 225 -23.36 5.04 11.82
CA HIS A 225 -23.92 5.03 13.17
C HIS A 225 -23.86 6.42 13.78
N LYS A 226 -24.88 6.74 14.59
CA LYS A 226 -24.94 8.03 15.29
C LYS A 226 -24.03 8.06 16.50
N ASN A 227 -23.95 6.96 17.26
CA ASN A 227 -23.24 6.92 18.54
C ASN A 227 -22.25 5.75 18.69
N LEU A 228 -22.44 4.67 17.95
CA LEU A 228 -21.64 3.46 18.11
C LEU A 228 -20.17 3.65 17.72
N GLU A 229 -19.27 3.36 18.65
CA GLU A 229 -17.83 3.27 18.41
C GLU A 229 -17.44 1.81 18.22
N GLN A 230 -16.56 1.53 17.27
CA GLN A 230 -16.24 0.16 16.89
C GLN A 230 -14.79 -0.01 16.49
N LEU A 231 -14.22 -1.16 16.84
CA LEU A 231 -12.98 -1.67 16.26
C LEU A 231 -13.33 -2.74 15.22
N LEU A 232 -12.97 -2.51 13.96
CA LEU A 232 -13.05 -3.50 12.88
C LEU A 232 -11.67 -4.08 12.64
N PHE A 233 -11.54 -5.41 12.56
CA PHE A 233 -10.29 -6.10 12.29
C PHE A 233 -10.54 -7.42 11.54
N CYS A 234 -9.54 -7.90 10.81
CA CYS A 234 -9.65 -9.09 9.95
C CYS A 234 -8.64 -10.16 10.41
N PRO A 235 -9.00 -11.07 11.33
CA PRO A 235 -8.09 -12.10 11.79
C PRO A 235 -7.74 -13.15 10.72
N TYR A 236 -8.50 -13.23 9.62
CA TYR A 236 -8.23 -14.16 8.52
C TYR A 236 -8.79 -13.64 7.20
N GLY A 237 -7.99 -13.73 6.14
CA GLY A 237 -8.33 -13.30 4.78
C GLY A 237 -8.18 -11.79 4.58
N ARG A 238 -8.76 -11.30 3.48
CA ARG A 238 -8.62 -9.91 3.00
C ARG A 238 -9.97 -9.22 2.84
N ILE A 239 -10.11 -8.05 3.47
CA ILE A 239 -11.32 -7.23 3.41
C ILE A 239 -10.94 -5.77 3.21
N GLN A 240 -11.53 -5.12 2.22
CA GLN A 240 -11.38 -3.68 2.03
C GLN A 240 -12.48 -2.93 2.79
N LEU A 241 -12.09 -1.99 3.64
CA LEU A 241 -12.97 -0.98 4.19
C LEU A 241 -12.94 0.25 3.30
N ILE A 242 -14.12 0.76 2.97
CA ILE A 242 -14.31 2.03 2.31
C ILE A 242 -15.09 2.92 3.27
N LEU A 243 -14.45 4.00 3.72
CA LEU A 243 -14.93 4.87 4.79
C LEU A 243 -15.11 6.28 4.24
N GLU A 244 -16.15 6.97 4.69
CA GLU A 244 -16.41 8.35 4.29
C GLU A 244 -16.83 9.18 5.50
N ASP A 245 -16.16 10.33 5.65
CA ASP A 245 -16.47 11.39 6.60
C ASP A 245 -16.85 12.68 5.85
N GLU A 246 -16.86 13.80 6.55
CA GLU A 246 -17.08 15.14 5.98
C GLU A 246 -15.97 15.60 5.01
N ASN A 247 -14.74 15.08 5.16
CA ASN A 247 -13.56 15.48 4.40
C ASN A 247 -13.39 14.65 3.13
N GLY A 248 -13.98 13.45 3.09
CA GLY A 248 -14.09 12.66 1.89
C GLY A 248 -14.02 11.16 2.15
N ARG A 249 -13.87 10.45 1.04
CA ARG A 249 -13.95 9.00 0.98
C ARG A 249 -12.57 8.38 0.78
N GLU A 250 -12.18 7.49 1.68
CA GLU A 250 -10.91 6.78 1.65
C GLU A 250 -11.10 5.27 1.83
N GLU A 251 -10.04 4.52 1.53
CA GLU A 251 -10.06 3.06 1.56
C GLU A 251 -8.82 2.51 2.27
N ILE A 252 -9.01 1.44 3.03
CA ILE A 252 -7.96 0.67 3.69
C ILE A 252 -8.26 -0.82 3.56
N GLU A 253 -7.21 -1.62 3.34
CA GLU A 253 -7.33 -3.08 3.32
C GLU A 253 -6.94 -3.67 4.68
N LEU A 254 -7.82 -4.48 5.26
CA LEU A 254 -7.54 -5.32 6.41
C LEU A 254 -7.10 -6.70 5.92
N SER A 255 -5.79 -6.92 5.88
CA SER A 255 -5.16 -8.20 5.50
C SER A 255 -4.14 -8.70 6.53
N ASP A 256 -3.67 -7.82 7.42
CA ASP A 256 -2.83 -8.14 8.57
C ASP A 256 -3.73 -8.31 9.81
N PRO A 257 -3.74 -9.48 10.49
CA PRO A 257 -4.58 -9.73 11.66
C PRO A 257 -4.23 -8.83 12.86
N SER A 258 -3.05 -8.22 12.86
CA SER A 258 -2.61 -7.26 13.86
C SER A 258 -3.06 -5.83 13.57
N ILE A 259 -3.74 -5.56 12.45
CA ILE A 259 -4.26 -4.23 12.11
C ILE A 259 -5.77 -4.17 12.30
N GLY A 260 -6.23 -3.09 12.93
CA GLY A 260 -7.64 -2.75 13.06
C GLY A 260 -7.92 -1.28 12.78
N VAL A 261 -9.18 -0.96 12.57
CA VAL A 261 -9.66 0.41 12.38
C VAL A 261 -10.71 0.71 13.43
N ILE A 262 -10.43 1.72 14.25
CA ILE A 262 -11.39 2.30 15.17
C ILE A 262 -12.23 3.30 14.40
N ILE A 263 -13.50 2.95 14.20
CA ILE A 263 -14.52 3.80 13.62
C ILE A 263 -15.26 4.47 14.78
N ASP A 264 -15.10 5.78 14.87
CA ASP A 264 -15.94 6.65 15.70
C ASP A 264 -17.16 7.11 14.88
N LYS A 265 -17.99 7.97 15.47
CA LYS A 265 -19.19 8.53 14.87
C LYS A 265 -18.95 9.91 14.25
N PRO A 266 -19.74 10.29 13.22
CA PRO A 266 -20.48 9.46 12.26
C PRO A 266 -19.64 9.17 11.00
N ILE A 267 -19.41 7.89 10.69
CA ILE A 267 -18.66 7.47 9.49
C ILE A 267 -19.51 6.55 8.62
N TRP A 268 -19.69 6.90 7.35
CA TRP A 268 -20.30 6.00 6.37
C TRP A 268 -19.31 4.92 5.98
N ARG A 269 -19.77 3.68 5.90
CA ARG A 269 -18.89 2.55 5.61
C ARG A 269 -19.47 1.50 4.70
N GLU A 270 -18.57 1.00 3.88
CA GLU A 270 -18.76 -0.17 3.03
C GLU A 270 -17.59 -1.12 3.26
N MET A 271 -17.87 -2.41 3.10
CA MET A 271 -16.90 -3.49 3.27
C MET A 271 -16.97 -4.37 2.02
N LEU A 272 -15.84 -4.57 1.34
CA LEU A 272 -15.70 -5.45 0.17
C LEU A 272 -14.83 -6.64 0.54
N TRP A 273 -15.36 -7.86 0.38
CA TRP A 273 -14.58 -9.09 0.56
C TRP A 273 -13.68 -9.30 -0.65
N LEU A 274 -12.35 -9.20 -0.44
CA LEU A 274 -11.34 -9.38 -1.49
C LEU A 274 -10.85 -10.81 -1.60
N GLU A 275 -11.15 -11.65 -0.61
CA GLU A 275 -10.78 -13.06 -0.56
C GLU A 275 -11.97 -13.87 -0.01
N LYS A 276 -12.10 -15.09 -0.50
CA LYS A 276 -13.07 -16.06 0.01
C LYS A 276 -12.72 -16.45 1.45
N ASP A 277 -13.73 -16.71 2.26
CA ASP A 277 -13.60 -17.17 3.65
C ASP A 277 -12.99 -16.14 4.62
N SER A 278 -12.78 -14.88 4.18
CA SER A 278 -12.37 -13.80 5.08
C SER A 278 -13.36 -13.57 6.22
N VAL A 279 -12.82 -13.28 7.40
CA VAL A 279 -13.56 -13.07 8.65
C VAL A 279 -13.42 -11.61 9.07
N LEU A 280 -14.51 -10.84 9.03
CA LEU A 280 -14.54 -9.52 9.66
C LEU A 280 -14.99 -9.67 11.11
N CYS A 281 -14.17 -9.26 12.06
CA CYS A 281 -14.54 -9.18 13.47
C CYS A 281 -14.77 -7.73 13.87
N VAL A 282 -15.74 -7.53 14.76
CA VAL A 282 -16.10 -6.20 15.26
C VAL A 282 -16.30 -6.23 16.76
N ALA A 283 -15.55 -5.41 17.48
CA ALA A 283 -15.80 -5.08 18.88
C ALA A 283 -16.53 -3.73 18.94
N ALA A 284 -17.62 -3.65 19.71
CA ALA A 284 -18.53 -2.51 19.67
C ALA A 284 -18.81 -1.95 21.07
N SER A 285 -18.90 -0.62 21.18
CA SER A 285 -19.12 0.09 22.43
C SER A 285 -20.53 -0.08 23.01
N GLU A 286 -21.50 -0.44 22.17
CA GLU A 286 -22.90 -0.61 22.56
C GLU A 286 -23.52 -1.95 22.11
N TYR A 287 -24.59 -2.32 22.81
CA TYR A 287 -25.51 -3.37 22.38
C TYR A 287 -26.18 -3.00 21.05
N TYR A 288 -26.88 -3.94 20.44
CA TYR A 288 -27.62 -3.66 19.21
C TYR A 288 -28.75 -2.67 19.47
N ASP A 289 -28.78 -1.58 18.71
CA ASP A 289 -29.89 -0.64 18.64
C ASP A 289 -30.11 -0.24 17.18
N GLU A 290 -31.29 -0.51 16.63
CA GLU A 290 -31.64 -0.14 15.27
C GLU A 290 -31.77 1.38 15.09
N ASN A 291 -32.13 2.12 16.15
CA ASN A 291 -32.30 3.57 16.08
C ASN A 291 -30.98 4.32 15.89
N ASP A 292 -29.86 3.67 16.17
CA ASP A 292 -28.52 4.22 15.99
C ASP A 292 -28.06 4.22 14.52
N TYR A 293 -28.71 3.44 13.65
CA TYR A 293 -28.35 3.34 12.25
C TYR A 293 -28.79 4.58 11.45
N ILE A 294 -27.93 4.95 10.50
CA ILE A 294 -28.26 5.85 9.38
C ILE A 294 -28.08 5.02 8.11
N ARG A 295 -29.20 4.61 7.48
CA ARG A 295 -29.21 3.69 6.33
C ARG A 295 -29.38 4.40 4.98
N ASP A 296 -29.90 5.61 4.99
CA ASP A 296 -29.97 6.44 3.79
C ASP A 296 -28.71 7.31 3.69
N TYR A 297 -28.14 7.37 2.50
CA TYR A 297 -26.90 8.10 2.26
C TYR A 297 -27.11 9.62 2.30
N ASN A 298 -28.26 10.12 1.86
CA ASN A 298 -28.56 11.55 1.93
C ASN A 298 -28.77 11.97 3.39
N ASP A 299 -29.46 11.14 4.19
CA ASP A 299 -29.59 11.37 5.63
C ASP A 299 -28.21 11.45 6.30
N PHE A 300 -27.25 10.59 5.89
CA PHE A 300 -25.87 10.68 6.35
C PHE A 300 -25.19 11.99 5.95
N LYS A 301 -25.28 12.41 4.69
CA LYS A 301 -24.70 13.69 4.24
C LYS A 301 -25.33 14.89 4.96
N GLU A 302 -26.63 14.88 5.22
CA GLU A 302 -27.30 15.89 6.03
C GLU A 302 -26.86 15.86 7.49
N PHE A 303 -26.60 14.68 8.05
CA PHE A 303 -26.16 14.50 9.43
C PHE A 303 -24.76 15.08 9.67
N ILE A 304 -23.82 14.86 8.75
CA ILE A 304 -22.44 15.34 8.87
C ILE A 304 -22.23 16.78 8.39
N SER A 305 -23.23 17.38 7.73
CA SER A 305 -23.17 18.78 7.28
C SER A 305 -23.65 19.79 8.32
N LYS A 306 -24.08 19.32 9.50
CA LYS A 306 -24.57 20.14 10.62
C LYS A 306 -23.48 20.38 11.64
#